data_AF-A0A4Y2C2Y8-F1
#
_entry.id   AF-A0A4Y2C2Y8-F1
#
_cell.length_a   1.000
_cell.length_b   1.000
_cell.length_c   1.000
_cell.angle_alpha   90.00
_cell.angle_beta   90.00
_cell.angle_gamma   90.00
#
_symmetry.space_group_name_H-M   'P 1'
#
loop_
_entity.id
_entity.type
_entity.pdbx_description
1 polymer ?
#
loop_
_entity_poly.entity_id
_entity_poly.type
_entity_poly.pdbx_seq_one_letter_code
_entity_poly.pdbx_strand_id
1 'polypeptide(L)'
;MYRTSPTAALQAITGIMPLVIKLKAEAQFVQLTRLKKNLTIEGEEYNYETFEEKATGWSCHPAEFIDEERVNTEENLGAVGEINILTDGSKM
;
A
#
# COMPACT_ATOMS: atom_id res chain seq x y z
N MET A 1 -8.29 -18.28 -33.60
CA MET A 1 -9.47 -17.78 -32.85
C MET A 1 -9.10 -17.78 -31.37
N TYR A 2 -8.80 -16.63 -30.80
CA TYR A 2 -8.33 -16.52 -29.41
C TYR A 2 -9.54 -16.58 -28.46
N ARG A 3 -9.75 -17.73 -27.82
CA ARG A 3 -10.80 -17.88 -26.80
C ARG A 3 -10.24 -17.37 -25.47
N THR A 4 -10.50 -16.11 -25.16
CA THR A 4 -10.22 -15.55 -23.83
C THR A 4 -11.28 -16.04 -22.85
N SER A 5 -10.88 -16.39 -21.61
CA SER A 5 -11.87 -16.64 -20.57
C SER A 5 -12.53 -15.31 -20.17
N PRO A 6 -13.79 -15.31 -19.72
CA PRO A 6 -14.44 -14.09 -19.22
C PRO A 6 -13.60 -13.37 -18.16
N THR A 7 -12.90 -14.12 -17.31
CA THR A 7 -11.98 -13.57 -16.29
C THR A 7 -10.79 -12.84 -16.90
N ALA A 8 -10.16 -13.40 -17.94
CA ALA A 8 -9.03 -12.76 -18.60
C ALA A 8 -9.47 -11.49 -19.36
N ALA A 9 -10.66 -11.52 -19.97
CA ALA A 9 -11.23 -10.35 -20.62
C ALA A 9 -11.54 -9.23 -19.61
N LEU A 10 -12.14 -9.57 -18.46
CA LEU A 10 -12.38 -8.61 -17.38
C LEU A 10 -11.07 -8.03 -16.84
N GLN A 11 -10.08 -8.86 -16.55
CA GLN A 11 -8.75 -8.44 -16.10
C GLN A 11 -8.12 -7.43 -17.06
N ALA A 12 -8.20 -7.69 -18.37
CA ALA A 12 -7.69 -6.77 -19.39
C ALA A 12 -8.42 -5.43 -19.40
N ILE A 13 -9.76 -5.42 -19.32
CA ILE A 13 -10.57 -4.19 -19.30
C ILE A 13 -10.31 -3.38 -18.03
N THR A 14 -10.14 -4.04 -16.89
CA THR A 14 -9.89 -3.38 -15.60
C THR A 14 -8.43 -3.02 -15.37
N GLY A 15 -7.52 -3.40 -16.28
CA GLY A 15 -6.07 -3.23 -16.10
C GLY A 15 -5.50 -4.08 -14.96
N ILE A 16 -6.22 -5.11 -14.50
CA ILE A 16 -5.78 -6.01 -13.44
C ILE A 16 -4.86 -7.04 -14.06
N MET A 17 -3.68 -7.22 -13.48
CA MET A 17 -2.75 -8.26 -13.90
C MET A 17 -3.39 -9.65 -13.81
N PRO A 18 -3.26 -10.50 -14.85
CA PRO A 18 -3.75 -11.88 -14.81
C PRO A 18 -3.24 -12.66 -13.60
N LEU A 19 -4.13 -13.44 -13.00
CA LEU A 19 -3.83 -14.21 -11.77
C LEU A 19 -2.59 -15.10 -11.91
N VAL A 20 -2.43 -15.77 -13.05
CA VAL A 20 -1.29 -16.66 -13.31
C VAL A 20 0.04 -15.90 -13.24
N ILE A 21 0.08 -14.68 -13.77
CA ILE A 21 1.27 -13.83 -13.76
C ILE A 21 1.55 -13.36 -12.33
N LYS A 22 0.52 -12.93 -11.61
CA LYS A 22 0.64 -12.51 -10.21
C LYS A 22 1.19 -13.63 -9.32
N LEU A 23 0.64 -14.84 -9.43
CA LEU A 23 1.08 -15.99 -8.64
C LEU A 23 2.51 -16.40 -8.98
N LYS A 24 2.90 -16.34 -10.26
CA LYS A 24 4.28 -16.60 -10.67
C LYS A 24 5.24 -15.60 -10.03
N ALA A 25 4.93 -14.30 -10.10
CA ALA A 25 5.75 -13.25 -9.47
C ALA A 25 5.86 -13.44 -7.95
N GLU A 26 4.75 -13.81 -7.28
CA GLU A 26 4.74 -14.04 -5.84
C GLU A 26 5.55 -15.27 -5.44
N ALA A 27 5.47 -16.37 -6.19
CA ALA A 27 6.29 -17.55 -5.96
C ALA A 27 7.80 -17.25 -6.13
N GLN A 28 8.15 -16.47 -7.16
CA GLN A 28 9.52 -16.01 -7.40
C GLN A 28 10.03 -15.13 -6.26
N PHE A 29 9.20 -14.20 -5.78
CA PHE A 29 9.52 -13.35 -4.64
C PHE A 29 9.76 -14.17 -3.37
N VAL A 30 8.84 -15.10 -3.04
CA VAL A 30 8.97 -15.98 -1.86
C VAL A 30 10.24 -16.84 -1.94
N GLN A 31 10.62 -17.29 -3.13
CA GLN A 31 11.85 -18.05 -3.32
C GLN A 31 13.10 -17.23 -2.97
N LEU A 32 13.15 -15.96 -3.41
CA LEU A 32 14.29 -15.08 -3.15
C LEU A 32 14.33 -14.62 -1.68
N THR A 33 13.21 -14.19 -1.10
CA THR A 33 13.21 -13.59 0.24
C THR A 33 13.13 -14.61 1.37
N ARG A 34 12.13 -15.50 1.31
CA ARG A 34 11.85 -16.45 2.42
C ARG A 34 12.69 -17.71 2.32
N LEU A 35 12.83 -18.26 1.12
CA LEU A 35 13.58 -19.50 0.93
C LEU A 35 15.08 -19.26 0.75
N LYS A 36 15.50 -18.01 0.52
CA LYS A 36 16.90 -17.61 0.30
C LYS A 36 17.56 -18.48 -0.77
N LYS A 37 16.89 -18.60 -1.92
CA LYS A 37 17.37 -19.36 -3.08
C LYS A 37 17.50 -18.45 -4.27
N ASN A 38 18.62 -18.57 -4.97
CA ASN A 38 18.79 -17.91 -6.26
C ASN A 38 17.72 -18.39 -7.25
N LEU A 39 17.38 -17.52 -8.19
CA LEU A 39 16.37 -17.77 -9.19
C LEU A 39 16.88 -17.28 -10.55
N THR A 40 16.70 -18.07 -11.59
CA THR A 40 16.96 -17.63 -12.97
C THR A 40 15.64 -17.33 -13.66
N ILE A 41 15.49 -16.10 -14.16
CA ILE A 41 14.31 -15.66 -14.92
C ILE A 41 14.81 -15.22 -16.30
N GLU A 42 14.33 -15.88 -17.36
CA GLU A 42 14.61 -15.50 -18.75
C GLU A 42 16.11 -15.35 -19.10
N GLY A 43 16.98 -16.08 -18.39
CA GLY A 43 18.43 -16.06 -18.60
C GLY A 43 19.19 -15.11 -17.67
N GLU A 44 18.49 -14.28 -16.89
CA GLU A 44 19.09 -13.46 -15.84
C GLU A 44 19.09 -14.19 -14.50
N GLU A 45 20.21 -14.16 -13.79
CA GLU A 45 20.33 -14.74 -12.45
C GLU A 45 20.04 -13.68 -11.38
N TYR A 46 19.11 -14.00 -10.49
CA TYR A 46 18.74 -13.22 -9.33
C TYR A 46 19.32 -13.90 -8.09
N ASN A 47 20.30 -13.26 -7.46
CA ASN A 47 20.91 -13.73 -6.23
C ASN A 47 20.10 -13.24 -5.02
N TYR A 48 19.75 -14.15 -4.10
CA TYR A 48 18.98 -13.81 -2.90
C TYR A 48 19.73 -12.88 -1.95
N GLU A 49 21.07 -12.89 -1.94
CA GLU A 49 21.91 -12.08 -1.06
C GLU A 49 21.93 -10.61 -1.48
N THR A 50 21.84 -10.35 -2.77
CA THR A 50 21.80 -8.99 -3.33
C THR A 50 20.38 -8.47 -3.55
N PHE A 51 19.38 -9.35 -3.42
CA PHE A 51 17.99 -8.99 -3.63
C PHE A 51 17.46 -8.20 -2.43
N GLU A 52 17.27 -6.90 -2.61
CA GLU A 52 16.62 -6.06 -1.60
C GLU A 52 15.15 -6.47 -1.47
N GLU A 53 14.78 -7.01 -0.31
CA GLU A 53 13.39 -7.19 0.04
C GLU A 53 12.74 -5.81 0.14
N LYS A 54 11.74 -5.55 -0.71
CA LYS A 54 10.92 -4.35 -0.53
C LYS A 54 10.27 -4.43 0.84
N ALA A 55 10.54 -3.44 1.70
CA ALA A 55 9.81 -3.30 2.94
C ALA A 55 8.31 -3.32 2.60
N THR A 56 7.60 -4.35 3.06
CA THR A 56 6.15 -4.30 3.12
C THR A 56 5.80 -3.05 3.91
N GLY A 57 5.05 -2.13 3.30
CA GLY A 57 4.68 -0.86 3.92
C GLY A 57 4.14 -1.06 5.34
N TRP A 58 4.29 -0.02 6.17
CA TRP A 58 4.04 -0.06 7.61
C TRP A 58 2.94 -1.03 8.02
N SER A 59 3.35 -2.09 8.73
CA SER A 59 2.43 -3.01 9.39
C SER A 59 1.73 -2.36 10.59
N CYS A 60 2.17 -1.18 11.00
CA CYS A 60 1.58 -0.42 12.10
C CYS A 60 0.34 0.32 11.61
N HIS A 61 -0.76 0.14 12.34
CA HIS A 61 -1.98 0.90 12.10
C HIS A 61 -1.70 2.39 12.37
N PRO A 62 -2.22 3.34 11.57
CA PRO A 62 -1.97 4.77 11.78
C PRO A 62 -2.29 5.28 13.19
N ALA A 63 -3.21 4.63 13.92
CA ALA A 63 -3.53 4.97 15.30
C ALA A 63 -2.44 4.58 16.33
N GLU A 64 -1.46 3.75 15.95
CA GLU A 64 -0.30 3.44 16.78
C GLU A 64 0.79 4.52 16.68
N PHE A 65 0.66 5.45 15.73
CA PHE A 65 1.58 6.56 15.50
C PHE A 65 0.96 7.88 16.00
N ILE A 66 0.73 7.98 17.30
CA ILE A 66 0.41 9.27 17.94
C ILE A 66 1.73 9.80 18.49
N ASP A 67 2.36 10.72 17.76
CA ASP A 67 3.47 11.52 18.31
C ASP A 67 2.90 12.43 19.41
N GLU A 68 3.16 12.09 20.68
CA GLU A 68 2.75 12.89 21.85
C GLU A 68 3.28 14.33 21.78
N GLU A 69 4.39 14.56 21.09
CA GLU A 69 4.99 15.89 20.88
C GLU A 69 4.18 16.78 19.91
N ARG A 70 3.31 16.21 19.08
CA ARG A 70 2.49 16.97 18.10
C ARG A 70 1.15 17.44 18.65
N VAL A 71 0.65 16.81 19.71
CA VAL A 71 -0.64 17.15 20.31
C VAL A 71 -0.37 17.90 21.60
N ASN A 72 0.12 19.14 21.47
CA ASN A 72 0.15 20.04 22.61
C ASN A 72 -1.27 20.59 22.84
N THR A 73 -1.87 20.20 23.95
CA THR A 73 -3.17 20.72 24.44
C THR A 73 -3.05 22.09 25.10
N GLU A 74 -1.92 22.79 24.98
CA GLU A 74 -1.84 24.19 25.40
C GLU A 74 -2.71 25.05 24.48
N GLU A 75 -3.90 25.35 24.99
CA GLU A 75 -4.85 26.28 24.41
C GLU A 75 -4.15 27.65 24.28
N ASN A 76 -3.60 27.96 23.11
CA ASN A 76 -3.12 29.30 22.81
C ASN A 76 -4.33 30.23 22.63
N LEU A 77 -4.93 30.64 23.75
CA LEU A 77 -6.02 31.62 23.84
C LEU A 77 -5.58 33.05 23.47
N GLY A 78 -4.35 33.24 22.95
CA GLY A 78 -3.77 34.55 22.72
C GLY A 78 -3.82 35.06 21.27
N ALA A 79 -4.19 34.23 20.28
CA ALA A 79 -3.89 34.56 18.88
C ALA A 79 -5.04 34.32 17.87
N VAL A 80 -6.31 34.37 18.29
CA VAL A 80 -7.42 34.30 17.35
C VAL A 80 -8.39 35.45 17.63
N GLY A 81 -8.33 36.49 16.79
CA GLY A 81 -9.34 37.54 16.75
C GLY A 81 -10.73 36.94 16.58
N GLU A 82 -11.73 37.57 17.20
CA GLU A 82 -13.16 37.19 17.24
C GLU A 82 -13.54 36.07 16.27
N ILE A 83 -13.52 34.83 16.76
CA ILE A 83 -14.17 33.71 16.10
C ILE A 83 -15.67 33.94 16.14
N ASN A 84 -16.19 34.56 15.09
CA ASN A 84 -17.62 34.62 14.83
C ASN A 84 -18.12 33.21 14.50
N ILE A 85 -18.47 32.45 15.54
CA ILE A 85 -19.14 31.15 15.41
C ILE A 85 -20.59 31.44 14.99
N LEU A 86 -20.81 31.47 13.69
CA LEU A 86 -22.16 31.54 13.11
C LEU A 86 -22.81 30.17 13.23
N THR A 87 -23.69 30.02 14.23
CA THR A 87 -24.59 28.88 14.34
C THR A 87 -25.70 29.03 13.30
N ASP A 88 -25.78 28.14 12.32
CA ASP A 88 -26.92 28.05 11.42
C ASP A 88 -28.14 27.59 12.23
N GLY A 89 -29.09 28.50 12.40
CA GLY A 89 -30.31 28.27 13.15
C GLY A 89 -31.20 27.26 12.43
N SER A 90 -31.01 25.97 12.73
CA SER A 90 -31.99 24.94 12.40
C SER A 90 -33.35 25.32 12.99
N LYS A 91 -34.27 25.75 12.12
CA LYS A 91 -35.68 25.84 12.45
C LYS A 91 -36.30 24.45 12.37
N MET A 92 -37.16 24.17 13.35
CA MET A 92 -38.08 23.03 13.38
C MET A 92 -39.13 23.14 12.26
#